data_AF-A0A2N7BSS3-F1
#
_entry.id   AF-A0A2N7BSS3-F1
#
_cell.length_a   1.000
_cell.length_b   1.000
_cell.length_c   1.000
_cell.angle_alpha   90.00
_cell.angle_beta   90.00
_cell.angle_gamma   90.00
#
_symmetry.space_group_name_H-M   'P 1'
#
loop_
_entity.id
_entity.type
_entity.pdbx_description
1 polymer ?
#
loop_
_entity_poly.entity_id
_entity_poly.type
_entity_poly.pdbx_seq_one_letter_code
_entity_poly.pdbx_strand_id
1 'polypeptide(L)'
;MKLSNRLQTLHSLVSNDYQHIWDCCCDHGFLGVQLLSDNKAPLIHFVDIVPSLMNELEGKLTRYFPQDNNVEQHKQSQWKVYCLDVAAIPLDKHTGRHLVIIAGVGGDLTQKLVDDIHRQHPDKDIDFLLCPVHQQFELRSHLKALKFSLIDEVLIEENRRYYEVLLVSNNQGDAEKSQNVSEISNVGDKIWTPSSDEKMKVSQQYKAKTLQHYLRIHQGQEKQGKPSEVKHIIDAYQAI
;
A
#
# COMPACT_ATOMS: atom_id res chain seq x y z
N MET A 1 16.89 2.10 13.04
CA MET A 1 17.54 2.29 11.71
C MET A 1 16.80 3.43 11.01
N LYS A 2 17.47 4.31 10.25
CA LYS A 2 16.76 5.39 9.54
C LYS A 2 15.98 4.78 8.37
N LEU A 3 14.66 4.88 8.39
CA LEU A 3 13.80 4.48 7.28
C LEU A 3 14.14 5.28 6.02
N SER A 4 13.94 4.69 4.83
CA SER A 4 14.00 5.44 3.56
C SER A 4 12.85 6.44 3.48
N ASN A 5 12.92 7.44 2.59
CA ASN A 5 11.84 8.41 2.38
C ASN A 5 10.53 7.72 2.02
N ARG A 6 10.60 6.65 1.20
CA ARG A 6 9.45 5.83 0.86
C ARG A 6 8.83 5.16 2.09
N LEU A 7 9.64 4.51 2.93
CA LEU A 7 9.15 3.84 4.15
C LEU A 7 8.67 4.85 5.21
N GLN A 8 9.30 6.02 5.33
CA GLN A 8 8.84 7.10 6.21
C GLN A 8 7.47 7.61 5.79
N THR A 9 7.23 7.74 4.48
CA THR A 9 5.93 8.19 3.98
C THR A 9 4.84 7.16 4.26
N LEU A 10 5.11 5.87 3.97
CA LEU A 10 4.20 4.77 4.34
C LEU A 10 3.86 4.81 5.83
N HIS A 11 4.89 4.89 6.69
CA HIS A 11 4.72 5.02 8.13
C HIS A 11 3.85 6.21 8.55
N SER A 12 4.04 7.37 7.91
CA SER A 12 3.28 8.59 8.24
C SER A 12 1.79 8.53 7.94
N LEU A 13 1.38 7.66 7.00
CA LEU A 13 -0.02 7.43 6.65
C LEU A 13 -0.71 6.41 7.58
N VAL A 14 0.04 5.74 8.46
CA VAL A 14 -0.53 4.78 9.41
C VAL A 14 -1.06 5.50 10.65
N SER A 15 -2.38 5.54 10.78
CA SER A 15 -3.12 5.98 11.97
C SER A 15 -3.05 4.94 13.10
N ASN A 16 -3.48 5.33 14.31
CA ASN A 16 -3.38 4.51 15.53
C ASN A 16 -4.70 3.78 15.87
N ASP A 17 -5.66 3.76 14.96
CA ASP A 17 -7.01 3.21 15.14
C ASP A 17 -7.14 1.75 14.68
N TYR A 18 -6.08 1.17 14.11
CA TYR A 18 -6.01 -0.25 13.75
C TYR A 18 -5.74 -1.14 14.96
N GLN A 19 -6.43 -2.28 15.03
CA GLN A 19 -6.12 -3.33 16.02
C GLN A 19 -5.01 -4.25 15.52
N HIS A 20 -4.93 -4.40 14.19
CA HIS A 20 -4.00 -5.28 13.51
C HIS A 20 -3.37 -4.57 12.31
N ILE A 21 -2.05 -4.49 12.27
CA ILE A 21 -1.33 -4.02 11.07
C ILE A 21 -0.54 -5.20 10.50
N TRP A 22 -0.71 -5.48 9.22
CA TRP A 22 -0.02 -6.52 8.48
C TRP A 22 1.01 -5.88 7.53
N ASP A 23 2.30 -6.01 7.85
CA ASP A 23 3.41 -5.68 6.94
C ASP A 23 3.64 -6.87 6.02
N CYS A 24 3.01 -6.84 4.84
CA CYS A 24 3.04 -7.94 3.88
C CYS A 24 4.11 -7.72 2.80
N CYS A 25 4.65 -8.83 2.29
CA CYS A 25 5.81 -8.83 1.39
C CYS A 25 7.00 -8.09 2.02
N CYS A 26 7.18 -8.27 3.34
CA CYS A 26 8.08 -7.45 4.12
C CYS A 26 9.55 -7.85 3.91
N ASP A 27 10.26 -7.12 3.06
CA ASP A 27 11.71 -7.26 2.91
C ASP A 27 12.43 -6.81 4.20
N HIS A 28 12.83 -7.78 5.02
CA HIS A 28 13.43 -7.61 6.34
C HIS A 28 12.59 -6.86 7.40
N GLY A 29 11.29 -6.63 7.14
CA GLY A 29 10.35 -6.07 8.12
C GLY A 29 10.64 -4.65 8.59
N PHE A 30 11.40 -3.84 7.84
CA PHE A 30 11.83 -2.52 8.32
C PHE A 30 10.67 -1.59 8.68
N LEU A 31 9.60 -1.57 7.88
CA LEU A 31 8.42 -0.77 8.15
C LEU A 31 7.68 -1.30 9.38
N GLY A 32 7.33 -2.59 9.41
CA GLY A 32 6.64 -3.20 10.54
C GLY A 32 7.40 -3.07 11.85
N VAL A 33 8.73 -3.16 11.85
CA VAL A 33 9.57 -2.96 13.05
C VAL A 33 9.47 -1.51 13.55
N GLN A 34 9.43 -0.53 12.66
CA GLN A 34 9.21 0.86 13.07
C GLN A 34 7.80 1.06 13.64
N LEU A 35 6.77 0.50 12.98
CA LEU A 35 5.39 0.56 13.47
C LEU A 35 5.21 -0.13 14.84
N LEU A 36 5.91 -1.25 15.05
CA LEU A 36 5.99 -1.97 16.33
C LEU A 36 6.66 -1.11 17.41
N SER A 37 7.81 -0.49 17.10
CA SER A 37 8.53 0.39 18.02
C SER A 37 7.71 1.61 18.44
N ASP A 38 6.89 2.13 17.52
CA ASP A 38 6.07 3.33 17.74
C ASP A 38 4.68 3.01 18.32
N ASN A 39 4.43 1.73 18.63
CA ASN A 39 3.17 1.22 19.18
C ASN A 39 1.93 1.56 18.35
N LYS A 40 2.05 1.44 17.03
CA LYS A 40 1.01 1.89 16.08
C LYS A 40 -0.27 1.07 16.09
N ALA A 41 -0.21 -0.20 16.51
CA ALA A 41 -1.37 -1.03 16.75
C ALA A 41 -1.06 -2.06 17.84
N PRO A 42 -2.06 -2.57 18.59
CA PRO A 42 -1.86 -3.62 19.58
C PRO A 42 -1.09 -4.85 19.06
N LEU A 43 -1.29 -5.24 17.79
CA LEU A 43 -0.61 -6.37 17.18
C LEU A 43 -0.09 -6.04 15.76
N ILE A 44 1.21 -6.23 15.55
CA ILE A 44 1.87 -6.10 14.25
C ILE A 44 2.19 -7.49 13.68
N HIS A 45 1.75 -7.76 12.47
CA HIS A 45 1.95 -9.03 11.77
C HIS A 45 2.97 -8.83 10.64
N PHE A 46 4.00 -9.67 10.59
CA PHE A 46 5.01 -9.68 9.54
C PHE A 46 4.77 -10.87 8.64
N VAL A 47 4.65 -10.64 7.32
CA VAL A 47 4.29 -11.69 6.38
C VAL A 47 5.19 -11.64 5.14
N ASP A 48 5.87 -12.75 4.86
CA ASP A 48 6.56 -12.99 3.59
C ASP A 48 6.53 -14.49 3.27
N ILE A 49 6.81 -14.86 2.02
CA ILE A 49 6.88 -16.26 1.60
C ILE A 49 8.28 -16.85 1.76
N VAL A 50 9.32 -16.02 1.91
CA VAL A 50 10.72 -16.45 1.91
C VAL A 50 11.17 -16.87 3.32
N PRO A 51 11.44 -18.17 3.57
CA PRO A 51 11.74 -18.65 4.93
C PRO A 51 12.99 -18.04 5.56
N SER A 52 14.04 -17.80 4.78
CA SER A 52 15.28 -17.21 5.31
C SER A 52 15.08 -15.78 5.82
N LEU A 53 14.28 -14.97 5.13
CA LEU A 53 13.95 -13.60 5.56
C LEU A 53 13.16 -13.63 6.86
N MET A 54 12.15 -14.51 6.94
CA MET A 54 11.28 -14.60 8.11
C MET A 54 12.00 -15.16 9.34
N ASN A 55 12.87 -16.16 9.17
CA ASN A 55 13.70 -16.68 10.27
C ASN A 55 14.66 -15.61 10.81
N GLU A 56 15.30 -14.83 9.93
CA GLU A 56 16.19 -13.74 10.34
C GLU A 56 15.42 -12.64 11.08
N LEU A 57 14.25 -12.26 10.57
CA LEU A 57 13.38 -11.27 11.17
C LEU A 57 12.86 -11.72 12.54
N GLU A 58 12.41 -12.97 12.68
CA GLU A 58 11.97 -13.52 13.96
C GLU A 58 13.09 -13.54 15.01
N GLY A 59 14.32 -13.88 14.60
CA GLY A 59 15.49 -13.80 15.48
C GLY A 59 15.76 -12.37 15.96
N LYS A 60 15.62 -11.38 15.07
CA LYS A 60 15.74 -9.94 15.43
C LYS A 60 14.62 -9.52 16.38
N LEU A 61 13.37 -9.85 16.08
CA LEU A 61 12.21 -9.50 16.89
C LEU A 61 12.31 -10.12 18.28
N THR A 62 12.67 -11.39 18.39
CA THR A 62 12.88 -12.08 19.68
C THR A 62 13.96 -11.40 20.52
N ARG A 63 15.05 -10.96 19.88
CA ARG A 63 16.18 -10.32 20.57
C ARG A 63 15.87 -8.89 21.04
N TYR A 64 15.17 -8.10 20.23
CA TYR A 64 15.01 -6.66 20.47
C TYR A 64 13.61 -6.26 20.97
N PHE A 65 12.61 -7.11 20.77
CA PHE A 65 11.22 -6.93 21.18
C PHE A 65 10.71 -8.19 21.88
N PRO A 66 11.34 -8.65 22.98
CA PRO A 66 10.93 -9.87 23.66
C PRO A 66 9.47 -9.77 24.11
N GLN A 67 8.68 -10.81 23.82
CA GLN A 67 7.28 -10.88 24.24
C GLN A 67 7.22 -11.39 25.67
N ASP A 68 6.85 -10.53 26.62
CA ASP A 68 6.61 -10.94 27.99
C ASP A 68 5.17 -11.47 28.12
N ASN A 69 4.99 -12.55 28.87
CA ASN A 69 3.67 -13.18 29.07
C ASN A 69 2.84 -12.47 30.17
N ASN A 70 3.35 -11.40 30.76
CA ASN A 70 2.68 -10.66 31.84
C ASN A 70 1.76 -9.57 31.27
N VAL A 71 0.64 -10.03 30.72
CA VAL A 71 -0.39 -9.25 29.98
C VAL A 71 -0.90 -8.02 30.75
N GLU A 72 -0.82 -7.99 32.08
CA GLU A 72 -1.42 -6.94 32.90
C GLU A 72 -0.66 -5.59 32.92
N GLN A 73 0.52 -5.49 32.30
CA GLN A 73 1.33 -4.25 32.30
C GLN A 73 1.69 -3.68 30.92
N HIS A 74 1.30 -4.31 29.81
CA HIS A 74 1.83 -3.93 28.50
C HIS A 74 1.07 -2.77 27.85
N LYS A 75 1.70 -1.59 27.86
CA LYS A 75 1.43 -0.48 26.91
C LYS A 75 2.10 -0.69 25.54
N GLN A 76 2.74 -1.84 25.32
CA GLN A 76 3.58 -2.08 24.16
C GLN A 76 2.91 -3.03 23.18
N SER A 77 3.05 -2.74 21.89
CA SER A 77 2.58 -3.59 20.80
C SER A 77 3.22 -4.98 20.82
N GLN A 78 2.41 -5.99 20.54
CA GLN A 78 2.84 -7.37 20.30
C GLN A 78 3.14 -7.58 18.81
N TRP A 79 3.76 -8.72 18.48
CA TRP A 79 4.09 -9.06 17.09
C TRP A 79 3.85 -10.54 16.74
N LYS A 80 3.68 -10.85 15.46
CA LYS A 80 3.65 -12.23 14.95
C LYS A 80 4.37 -12.31 13.60
N VAL A 81 5.07 -13.42 13.36
CA VAL A 81 5.76 -13.70 12.10
C VAL A 81 5.03 -14.82 11.37
N TYR A 82 4.82 -14.66 10.07
CA TYR A 82 4.21 -15.66 9.20
C TYR A 82 5.05 -15.85 7.95
N CYS A 83 5.49 -17.09 7.72
CA CYS A 83 6.12 -17.51 6.47
C CYS A 83 5.07 -18.18 5.57
N LEU A 84 4.28 -17.39 4.84
CA LEU A 84 3.15 -17.86 4.01
C LEU A 84 2.86 -16.92 2.83
N ASP A 85 2.05 -17.39 1.88
CA ASP A 85 1.50 -16.54 0.82
C ASP A 85 0.56 -15.49 1.44
N VAL A 86 0.79 -14.21 1.15
CA VAL A 86 0.01 -13.08 1.66
C VAL A 86 -1.49 -13.24 1.40
N ALA A 87 -1.91 -13.91 0.33
CA ALA A 87 -3.32 -14.19 0.07
C ALA A 87 -3.98 -15.09 1.14
N ALA A 88 -3.19 -15.77 1.98
CA ALA A 88 -3.64 -16.72 3.01
C ALA A 88 -3.47 -16.17 4.44
N ILE A 89 -3.29 -14.86 4.62
CA ILE A 89 -3.20 -14.26 5.95
C ILE A 89 -4.45 -14.57 6.80
N PRO A 90 -4.31 -14.99 8.07
CA PRO A 90 -5.44 -15.48 8.85
C PRO A 90 -6.23 -14.34 9.52
N LEU A 91 -6.80 -13.44 8.74
CA LEU A 91 -7.59 -12.28 9.24
C LEU A 91 -8.76 -12.71 10.12
N ASP A 92 -9.38 -13.87 9.86
CA ASP A 92 -10.51 -14.38 10.64
C ASP A 92 -10.16 -14.73 12.09
N LYS A 93 -8.89 -14.97 12.40
CA LYS A 93 -8.43 -15.23 13.77
C LYS A 93 -8.34 -13.96 14.62
N HIS A 94 -8.67 -12.82 14.04
CA HIS A 94 -8.45 -11.50 14.59
C HIS A 94 -9.73 -10.65 14.44
N THR A 95 -9.99 -9.80 15.43
CA THR A 95 -11.18 -8.95 15.52
C THR A 95 -10.78 -7.49 15.56
N GLY A 96 -11.63 -6.61 15.04
CA GLY A 96 -11.34 -5.18 14.96
C GLY A 96 -10.88 -4.77 13.56
N ARG A 97 -10.38 -3.54 13.43
CA ARG A 97 -9.98 -2.97 12.15
C ARG A 97 -8.56 -3.41 11.79
N HIS A 98 -8.37 -3.72 10.50
CA HIS A 98 -7.12 -4.20 9.96
C HIS A 98 -6.53 -3.19 8.96
N LEU A 99 -5.22 -3.00 9.01
CA LEU A 99 -4.46 -2.38 7.93
C LEU A 99 -3.59 -3.46 7.27
N VAL A 100 -3.74 -3.65 5.96
CA VAL A 100 -2.87 -4.53 5.16
C VAL A 100 -1.96 -3.68 4.29
N ILE A 101 -0.65 -3.73 4.57
CA ILE A 101 0.37 -2.97 3.86
C ILE A 101 0.98 -3.87 2.78
N ILE A 102 0.91 -3.47 1.51
CA ILE A 102 1.54 -4.19 0.38
C ILE A 102 2.39 -3.19 -0.39
N ALA A 103 3.70 -3.23 -0.19
CA ALA A 103 4.65 -2.28 -0.75
C ALA A 103 5.84 -2.97 -1.42
N GLY A 104 6.31 -2.43 -2.54
CA GLY A 104 7.54 -2.91 -3.21
C GLY A 104 7.34 -4.12 -4.12
N VAL A 105 6.10 -4.54 -4.39
CA VAL A 105 5.76 -5.57 -5.39
C VAL A 105 5.12 -4.97 -6.65
N GLY A 106 5.01 -5.76 -7.74
CA GLY A 106 4.41 -5.33 -9.01
C GLY A 106 2.90 -5.09 -8.90
N GLY A 107 2.35 -4.18 -9.73
CA GLY A 107 0.94 -3.81 -9.68
C GLY A 107 -0.01 -4.98 -9.92
N ASP A 108 0.31 -5.89 -10.84
CA ASP A 108 -0.48 -7.11 -11.07
C ASP A 108 -0.55 -8.01 -9.82
N LEU A 109 0.59 -8.18 -9.12
CA LEU A 109 0.61 -8.95 -7.87
C LEU A 109 -0.16 -8.22 -6.76
N THR A 110 -0.01 -6.90 -6.65
CA THR A 110 -0.79 -6.09 -5.71
C THR A 110 -2.29 -6.27 -5.94
N GLN A 111 -2.77 -6.18 -7.19
CA GLN A 111 -4.18 -6.38 -7.55
C GLN A 111 -4.65 -7.78 -7.12
N LYS A 112 -3.90 -8.83 -7.47
CA LYS A 112 -4.22 -10.21 -7.10
C LYS A 112 -4.33 -10.39 -5.59
N LEU A 113 -3.38 -9.86 -4.82
CA LEU A 113 -3.37 -9.99 -3.36
C LEU A 113 -4.54 -9.25 -2.72
N VAL A 114 -4.84 -8.02 -3.16
CA VAL A 114 -6.00 -7.27 -2.69
C VAL A 114 -7.29 -8.05 -2.99
N ASP A 115 -7.43 -8.56 -4.21
CA ASP A 115 -8.58 -9.36 -4.64
C ASP A 115 -8.77 -10.61 -3.79
N ASP A 116 -7.70 -11.38 -3.61
CA ASP A 116 -7.74 -12.64 -2.89
C ASP A 116 -8.07 -12.41 -1.41
N ILE A 117 -7.50 -11.39 -0.78
CA ILE A 117 -7.78 -11.02 0.61
C ILE A 117 -9.23 -10.53 0.75
N HIS A 118 -9.66 -9.59 -0.11
CA HIS A 118 -10.99 -9.01 -0.04
C HIS A 118 -12.08 -10.05 -0.25
N ARG A 119 -11.90 -10.95 -1.22
CA ARG A 119 -12.87 -12.02 -1.53
C ARG A 119 -12.96 -13.08 -0.44
N GLN A 120 -11.85 -13.41 0.22
CA GLN A 120 -11.82 -14.38 1.31
C GLN A 120 -12.38 -13.81 2.62
N HIS A 121 -12.30 -12.49 2.80
CA HIS A 121 -12.70 -11.81 4.03
C HIS A 121 -13.66 -10.64 3.76
N PRO A 122 -14.84 -10.89 3.14
CA PRO A 122 -15.75 -9.82 2.72
C PRO A 122 -16.34 -9.03 3.90
N ASP A 123 -16.46 -9.65 5.07
CA ASP A 123 -17.07 -9.04 6.27
C ASP A 123 -16.07 -8.32 7.18
N LYS A 124 -14.78 -8.26 6.80
CA LYS A 124 -13.72 -7.64 7.61
C LYS A 124 -13.55 -6.17 7.24
N ASP A 125 -13.33 -5.34 8.26
CA ASP A 125 -12.97 -3.92 8.12
C ASP A 125 -11.49 -3.80 7.79
N ILE A 126 -11.17 -3.64 6.50
CA ILE A 126 -9.80 -3.69 5.98
C ILE A 126 -9.49 -2.43 5.18
N ASP A 127 -8.48 -1.72 5.63
CA ASP A 127 -7.79 -0.74 4.81
C ASP A 127 -6.53 -1.35 4.21
N PHE A 128 -6.19 -0.90 3.00
CA PHE A 128 -4.98 -1.28 2.30
C PHE A 128 -4.07 -0.07 2.11
N LEU A 129 -2.82 -0.20 2.52
CA LEU A 129 -1.76 0.76 2.22
C LEU A 129 -0.85 0.17 1.14
N LEU A 130 -1.03 0.66 -0.08
CA LEU A 130 -0.45 0.09 -1.29
C LEU A 130 0.65 1.00 -1.83
N CYS A 131 1.79 0.41 -2.20
CA CYS A 131 2.88 1.11 -2.87
C CYS A 131 3.50 0.19 -3.93
N PRO A 132 2.78 -0.08 -5.03
CA PRO A 132 3.28 -0.93 -6.11
C PRO A 132 4.45 -0.27 -6.84
N VAL A 133 5.31 -1.07 -7.47
CA VAL A 133 6.43 -0.52 -8.25
C VAL A 133 5.98 0.04 -9.62
N HIS A 134 4.99 -0.59 -10.28
CA HIS A 134 4.51 -0.27 -11.64
C HIS A 134 2.99 -0.50 -11.76
N GLN A 135 2.39 -0.14 -12.91
CA GLN A 135 0.98 -0.36 -13.27
C GLN A 135 -0.02 0.34 -12.34
N GLN A 136 0.26 1.61 -12.01
CA GLN A 136 -0.55 2.42 -11.10
C GLN A 136 -1.96 2.69 -11.65
N PHE A 137 -2.07 2.98 -12.95
CA PHE A 137 -3.37 3.26 -13.59
C PHE A 137 -4.29 2.03 -13.54
N GLU A 138 -3.74 0.85 -13.84
CA GLU A 138 -4.46 -0.42 -13.83
C GLU A 138 -4.87 -0.79 -12.40
N LEU A 139 -3.98 -0.62 -11.42
CA LEU A 139 -4.32 -0.84 -10.01
C LEU A 139 -5.46 0.09 -9.54
N ARG A 140 -5.39 1.39 -9.85
CA ARG A 140 -6.44 2.34 -9.47
C ARG A 140 -7.77 2.01 -10.13
N SER A 141 -7.75 1.67 -11.42
CA SER A 141 -8.94 1.25 -12.17
C SER A 141 -9.56 -0.01 -11.55
N HIS A 142 -8.73 -0.96 -11.13
CA HIS A 142 -9.16 -2.19 -10.47
C HIS A 142 -9.78 -1.94 -9.10
N LEU A 143 -9.12 -1.16 -8.23
CA LEU A 143 -9.64 -0.77 -6.92
C LEU A 143 -10.98 -0.02 -7.04
N LYS A 144 -11.11 0.84 -8.06
CA LYS A 144 -12.35 1.53 -8.39
C LYS A 144 -13.46 0.54 -8.78
N ALA A 145 -13.15 -0.48 -9.58
CA ALA A 145 -14.11 -1.52 -9.96
C ALA A 145 -14.58 -2.36 -8.76
N LEU A 146 -13.70 -2.61 -7.79
CA LEU A 146 -14.03 -3.22 -6.50
C LEU A 146 -14.84 -2.30 -5.57
N LYS A 147 -15.10 -1.05 -5.98
CA LYS A 147 -15.75 -0.03 -5.16
C LYS A 147 -14.99 0.26 -3.87
N PHE A 148 -13.67 0.29 -3.92
CA PHE A 148 -12.89 0.78 -2.79
C PHE A 148 -12.97 2.31 -2.76
N SER A 149 -12.83 2.89 -1.57
CA SER A 149 -12.75 4.34 -1.39
C SER A 149 -11.32 4.77 -1.08
N LEU A 150 -10.92 5.93 -1.59
CA LEU A 150 -9.63 6.55 -1.28
C LEU A 150 -9.70 7.25 0.07
N ILE A 151 -8.78 6.92 0.98
CA ILE A 151 -8.54 7.68 2.21
C ILE A 151 -7.47 8.76 1.92
N ASP A 152 -6.32 8.33 1.42
CA ASP A 152 -5.24 9.25 1.07
C ASP A 152 -4.33 8.71 -0.04
N GLU A 153 -3.59 9.62 -0.66
CA GLU A 153 -2.57 9.28 -1.65
C GLU A 153 -1.41 10.25 -1.62
N VAL A 154 -0.21 9.75 -1.90
CA VAL A 154 1.01 10.55 -1.91
C VAL A 154 1.90 10.11 -3.06
N LEU A 155 2.45 11.08 -3.79
CA LEU A 155 3.51 10.85 -4.77
C LEU A 155 4.87 11.15 -4.14
N ILE A 156 5.80 10.21 -4.28
CA ILE A 156 7.16 10.28 -3.72
C ILE A 156 8.16 10.08 -4.85
N GLU A 157 9.22 10.88 -4.86
CA GLU A 157 10.45 10.55 -5.59
C GLU A 157 11.52 10.03 -4.63
N GLU A 158 12.06 8.85 -4.90
CA GLU A 158 13.20 8.29 -4.18
C GLU A 158 14.11 7.54 -5.15
N ASN A 159 15.43 7.80 -5.08
CA ASN A 159 16.42 7.15 -5.95
C ASN A 159 16.08 7.23 -7.45
N ARG A 160 15.59 8.39 -7.92
CA ARG A 160 15.16 8.66 -9.32
C ARG A 160 13.98 7.79 -9.79
N ARG A 161 13.24 7.21 -8.85
CA ARG A 161 12.00 6.46 -9.08
C ARG A 161 10.85 7.19 -8.42
N TYR A 162 9.70 7.15 -9.07
CA TYR A 162 8.46 7.70 -8.54
C TYR A 162 7.60 6.58 -7.99
N TYR A 163 7.00 6.80 -6.83
CA TYR A 163 6.12 5.86 -6.17
C TYR A 163 4.82 6.58 -5.83
N GLU A 164 3.71 5.98 -6.24
CA GLU A 164 2.41 6.33 -5.69
C GLU A 164 2.16 5.46 -4.46
N VAL A 165 1.82 6.10 -3.35
CA VAL A 165 1.31 5.46 -2.16
C VAL A 165 -0.19 5.72 -2.10
N LEU A 166 -0.96 4.66 -1.92
CA LEU A 166 -2.43 4.67 -1.89
C LEU A 166 -2.89 4.08 -0.57
N LEU A 167 -3.65 4.83 0.22
CA LEU A 167 -4.39 4.32 1.37
C LEU A 167 -5.87 4.25 0.98
N VAL A 168 -6.41 3.04 0.90
CA VAL A 168 -7.77 2.77 0.44
C VAL A 168 -8.53 1.89 1.42
N SER A 169 -9.86 2.02 1.43
CA SER A 169 -10.76 1.23 2.29
C SER A 169 -11.68 0.34 1.47
N ASN A 170 -11.93 -0.87 1.97
CA ASN A 170 -12.94 -1.77 1.40
C ASN A 170 -14.39 -1.43 1.84
N ASN A 171 -14.55 -0.51 2.80
CA ASN A 171 -15.84 -0.17 3.39
C ASN A 171 -16.35 1.19 2.91
N GLN A 172 -17.25 1.20 1.92
CA GLN A 172 -17.94 2.42 1.47
C GLN A 172 -19.03 2.93 2.42
N GLY A 173 -19.29 2.24 3.54
CA GLY A 173 -20.64 2.22 4.13
C GLY A 173 -20.85 2.70 5.56
N ASP A 174 -19.81 2.93 6.37
CA ASP A 174 -20.06 3.48 7.71
C ASP A 174 -20.29 4.98 7.58
N ALA A 175 -21.53 5.43 7.78
CA ALA A 175 -21.94 6.84 7.66
C ALA A 175 -21.13 7.80 8.56
N GLU A 176 -20.47 7.28 9.61
CA GLU A 176 -19.52 8.02 10.44
C GLU A 176 -18.10 8.11 9.83
N LYS A 177 -17.69 7.13 9.00
CA LYS A 177 -16.42 7.10 8.25
C LYS A 177 -16.48 7.89 6.93
N SER A 178 -17.67 8.13 6.38
CA SER A 178 -17.89 8.79 5.09
C SER A 178 -17.44 10.26 5.01
N GLN A 179 -17.05 10.90 6.11
CA GLN A 179 -16.65 12.32 6.07
C GLN A 179 -15.26 12.57 5.45
N ASN A 180 -14.40 11.55 5.33
CA ASN A 180 -13.00 11.72 4.89
C ASN A 180 -12.55 10.80 3.74
N VAL A 181 -13.47 10.05 3.12
CA VAL A 181 -13.14 9.14 2.00
C VAL A 181 -13.73 9.63 0.68
N SER A 182 -12.97 9.54 -0.40
CA SER A 182 -13.37 9.95 -1.75
C SER A 182 -13.39 8.78 -2.72
N GLU A 183 -13.97 8.98 -3.90
CA GLU A 183 -13.85 8.01 -4.99
C GLU A 183 -12.38 7.92 -5.46
N ILE A 184 -11.96 6.74 -5.90
CA ILE A 184 -10.62 6.54 -6.47
C ILE A 184 -10.59 7.10 -7.90
N SER A 185 -9.67 8.04 -8.14
CA SER A 185 -9.30 8.51 -9.47
C SER A 185 -8.26 7.60 -10.11
N ASN A 186 -8.40 7.31 -11.41
CA ASN A 186 -7.48 6.45 -12.17
C ASN A 186 -6.08 7.04 -12.33
N VAL A 187 -5.94 8.36 -12.18
CA VAL A 187 -4.67 9.08 -12.29
C VAL A 187 -4.30 9.81 -11.00
N GLY A 188 -5.08 9.65 -9.93
CA GLY A 188 -4.95 10.43 -8.70
C GLY A 188 -5.51 11.84 -8.84
N ASP A 189 -5.81 12.45 -7.69
CA ASP A 189 -6.35 13.79 -7.54
C ASP A 189 -5.41 14.66 -6.68
N LYS A 190 -5.09 14.20 -5.46
CA LYS A 190 -4.24 14.93 -4.51
C LYS A 190 -2.79 15.02 -4.96
N ILE A 191 -2.31 14.03 -5.72
CA ILE A 191 -0.91 14.01 -6.18
C ILE A 191 -0.58 15.13 -7.17
N TRP A 192 -1.59 15.81 -7.74
CA TRP A 192 -1.41 16.91 -8.69
C TRP A 192 -1.51 18.31 -8.08
N THR A 193 -2.03 18.41 -6.86
CA THR A 193 -2.19 19.67 -6.13
C THR A 193 -1.37 19.68 -4.83
N PRO A 194 -0.04 19.46 -4.88
CA PRO A 194 0.77 19.42 -3.67
C PRO A 194 0.93 20.82 -3.07
N SER A 195 1.15 20.86 -1.75
CA SER A 195 1.28 22.12 -1.00
C SER A 195 2.63 22.83 -1.13
N SER A 196 3.61 22.25 -1.82
CA SER A 196 4.95 22.84 -1.97
C SER A 196 5.47 22.79 -3.41
N ASP A 197 6.26 23.79 -3.79
CA ASP A 197 6.88 23.91 -5.12
C ASP A 197 7.76 22.70 -5.47
N GLU A 198 8.47 22.16 -4.48
CA GLU A 198 9.31 20.97 -4.66
C GLU A 198 8.47 19.76 -5.07
N LYS A 199 7.38 19.49 -4.34
CA LYS A 199 6.45 18.41 -4.68
C LYS A 199 5.71 18.68 -5.99
N MET A 200 5.46 19.95 -6.31
CA MET A 200 4.86 20.30 -7.60
C MET A 200 5.79 19.93 -8.76
N LYS A 201 7.09 20.20 -8.63
CA LYS A 201 8.09 19.78 -9.62
C LYS A 201 8.15 18.26 -9.78
N VAL A 202 8.12 17.51 -8.66
CA VAL A 202 8.08 16.04 -8.68
C VAL A 202 6.87 15.53 -9.48
N SER A 203 5.69 16.12 -9.25
CA SER A 203 4.45 15.70 -9.92
C SER A 203 4.47 16.02 -11.41
N GLN A 204 4.99 17.20 -11.81
CA GLN A 204 5.17 17.54 -13.22
C GLN A 204 6.13 16.58 -13.93
N GLN A 205 7.25 16.23 -13.29
CA GLN A 205 8.21 15.28 -13.84
C GLN A 205 7.63 13.87 -13.94
N TYR A 206 6.88 13.44 -12.93
CA TYR A 206 6.16 12.18 -12.93
C TYR A 206 5.16 12.12 -14.09
N LYS A 207 4.28 13.13 -14.24
CA LYS A 207 3.33 13.23 -15.35
C LYS A 207 4.03 13.15 -16.71
N ALA A 208 5.11 13.91 -16.90
CA ALA A 208 5.86 13.91 -18.16
C ALA A 208 6.45 12.52 -18.47
N LYS A 209 7.04 11.85 -17.48
CA LYS A 209 7.61 10.51 -17.62
C LYS A 209 6.54 9.46 -17.92
N THR A 210 5.40 9.54 -17.25
CA THR A 210 4.26 8.64 -17.44
C THR A 210 3.64 8.81 -18.83
N LEU A 211 3.39 10.05 -19.27
CA LEU A 211 2.92 10.34 -20.63
C LEU A 211 3.90 9.83 -21.69
N GLN A 212 5.21 10.09 -21.51
CA GLN A 212 6.23 9.60 -22.45
C GLN A 212 6.27 8.06 -22.49
N HIS A 213 6.01 7.38 -21.39
CA HIS A 213 5.92 5.92 -21.36
C HIS A 213 4.73 5.42 -22.19
N TYR A 214 3.52 5.90 -21.93
CA TYR A 214 2.33 5.44 -22.63
C TYR A 214 2.30 5.86 -24.11
N LEU A 215 2.80 7.06 -24.45
CA LEU A 215 2.95 7.48 -25.85
C LEU A 215 3.87 6.54 -26.65
N ARG A 216 4.94 6.03 -26.04
CA ARG A 216 5.82 5.04 -26.70
C ARG A 216 5.10 3.71 -26.92
N ILE A 217 4.28 3.26 -25.98
CA ILE A 217 3.47 2.04 -26.13
C ILE A 217 2.46 2.24 -27.26
N HIS A 218 1.74 3.37 -27.26
CA HIS A 218 0.78 3.74 -28.29
C HIS A 218 1.41 3.72 -29.69
N GLN A 219 2.52 4.44 -29.89
CA GLN A 219 3.24 4.46 -31.16
C GLN A 219 3.75 3.07 -31.57
N GLY A 220 4.14 2.24 -30.61
CA GLY A 220 4.54 0.85 -30.85
C GLY A 220 3.38 -0.01 -31.36
N GLN A 221 2.19 0.15 -30.79
CA GLN A 221 0.97 -0.55 -31.22
C GLN A 221 0.52 -0.08 -32.60
N GLU A 222 0.52 1.23 -32.86
CA GLU A 222 0.18 1.81 -34.18
C GLU A 222 1.10 1.28 -35.29
N LYS A 223 2.42 1.22 -35.05
CA LYS A 223 3.38 0.65 -36.01
C LYS A 223 3.15 -0.84 -36.29
N GLN A 224 2.53 -1.57 -35.36
CA GLN A 224 2.16 -2.97 -35.52
C GLN A 224 0.76 -3.14 -36.14
N GLY A 225 0.04 -2.06 -36.45
CA GLY A 225 -1.34 -2.11 -36.95
C GLY A 225 -2.35 -2.59 -35.90
N LYS A 226 -2.01 -2.52 -34.60
CA LYS A 226 -2.90 -2.91 -33.50
C LYS A 226 -3.71 -1.72 -33.00
N PRO A 227 -4.97 -1.92 -32.56
CA PRO A 227 -5.70 -0.88 -31.85
C PRO A 227 -4.94 -0.48 -30.59
N SER A 228 -4.99 0.80 -30.22
CA SER A 228 -4.29 1.26 -29.03
C SER A 228 -5.06 0.93 -27.76
N GLU A 229 -4.42 0.17 -26.89
CA GLU A 229 -4.98 -0.21 -25.59
C GLU A 229 -4.71 0.87 -24.52
N VAL A 230 -3.75 1.77 -24.76
CA VAL A 230 -3.31 2.78 -23.77
C VAL A 230 -3.78 4.20 -24.07
N LYS A 231 -4.53 4.40 -25.17
CA LYS A 231 -4.99 5.75 -25.57
C LYS A 231 -5.80 6.43 -24.46
N HIS A 232 -6.74 5.70 -23.87
CA HIS A 232 -7.56 6.19 -22.76
C HIS A 232 -6.73 6.62 -21.54
N ILE A 233 -5.57 5.98 -21.31
CA ILE A 233 -4.62 6.34 -20.23
C ILE A 233 -3.95 7.67 -20.57
N ILE A 234 -3.49 7.83 -21.81
CA ILE A 234 -2.88 9.08 -22.29
C ILE A 234 -3.86 10.24 -22.14
N ASP A 235 -5.10 10.06 -22.60
CA ASP A 235 -6.16 11.07 -22.53
C ASP A 235 -6.44 11.46 -21.07
N ALA A 236 -6.48 10.49 -20.15
CA ALA A 236 -6.67 10.74 -18.72
C ALA A 236 -5.54 11.58 -18.12
N TYR A 237 -4.27 11.24 -18.41
CA TYR A 237 -3.14 12.03 -17.89
C TYR A 237 -3.03 13.42 -18.56
N GLN A 238 -3.49 13.59 -19.80
CA GLN A 238 -3.51 14.90 -20.47
C GLN A 238 -4.57 15.84 -19.91
N ALA A 239 -5.65 15.29 -19.34
CA ALA A 239 -6.75 16.06 -18.76
C ALA A 239 -6.46 16.66 -17.38
N ILE A 240 -5.39 16.20 -16.71
CA ILE A 240 -4.86 16.80 -15.47
C ILE A 240 -4.30 18.19 -15.77
#